data_AF-A0A8C9ELC1-F1
#
_entry.id   AF-A0A8C9ELC1-F1
#
_cell.length_a   1.000
_cell.length_b   1.000
_cell.length_c   1.000
_cell.angle_alpha   90.00
_cell.angle_beta   90.00
_cell.angle_gamma   90.00
#
_symmetry.space_group_name_H-M   'P 1'
#
loop_
_entity.id
_entity.type
_entity.pdbx_description
1 polymer ?
#
loop_
_entity_poly.entity_id
_entity_poly.type
_entity_poly.pdbx_seq_one_letter_code
_entity_poly.pdbx_strand_id
1 'polypeptide(L)'
;MDSGTQGRAQVLAGNTVYMLTITAPSGGAAKRAVVLSARVHPGESGGSWAMQGFLDFILSAAPDAQLLRQLFVFKVVPMLNPDGVVVGNSRCSLAGRDPNRAYRTGSRGSFPAVCQRGREVVLYCDFHGHSRKNNVFMYGCSGGRDGSETRLWERIFPLMLSKNAPDKFSFSSCKFKVQKSKEGTGRVVMWQMGIANSYTIEVAFGGSTLAAPTAPCLMGPWRGRRAPGDRRDKVPAWHQASCS
;
A
#
# COMPACT_ATOMS: atom_id res chain seq x y z
N MET A 1 1.05 -17.57 19.63
CA MET A 1 1.69 -16.59 18.74
C MET A 1 2.95 -17.27 18.24
N ASP A 2 2.99 -17.69 16.97
CA ASP A 2 4.17 -18.38 16.43
C ASP A 2 5.12 -17.34 15.83
N SER A 3 6.38 -17.35 16.27
CA SER A 3 7.39 -16.35 15.93
C SER A 3 7.79 -16.48 14.47
N GLY A 4 7.19 -15.65 13.61
CA GLY A 4 7.47 -15.62 12.19
C GLY A 4 8.95 -15.34 11.90
N THR A 5 9.59 -16.21 11.11
CA THR A 5 10.93 -15.98 10.53
C THR A 5 10.96 -14.62 9.81
N GLN A 6 11.68 -13.67 10.41
CA GLN A 6 11.90 -12.34 9.86
C GLN A 6 13.08 -12.39 8.90
N GLY A 7 12.85 -12.08 7.63
CA GLY A 7 13.95 -11.91 6.67
C GLY A 7 14.70 -10.62 6.99
N ARG A 8 16.04 -10.68 7.04
CA ARG A 8 16.91 -9.52 7.27
C ARG A 8 17.84 -9.33 6.09
N ALA A 9 17.93 -8.11 5.58
CA ALA A 9 18.97 -7.67 4.67
C ALA A 9 19.65 -6.42 5.25
N GLN A 10 20.94 -6.22 5.00
CA GLN A 10 21.65 -5.00 5.41
C GLN A 10 21.83 -4.07 4.21
N VAL A 11 21.68 -2.76 4.46
CA VAL A 11 22.02 -1.69 3.51
C VAL A 11 23.40 -1.11 3.82
N LEU A 12 23.88 -0.18 2.99
CA LEU A 12 25.29 0.26 2.96
C LEU A 12 25.83 0.79 4.29
N ALA A 13 25.02 1.47 5.09
CA ALA A 13 25.43 1.94 6.43
C ALA A 13 25.11 0.94 7.56
N GLY A 14 24.81 -0.32 7.23
CA GLY A 14 24.58 -1.38 8.20
C GLY A 14 23.17 -1.40 8.81
N ASN A 15 22.28 -0.48 8.43
CA ASN A 15 20.88 -0.54 8.88
C ASN A 15 20.19 -1.78 8.32
N THR A 16 19.29 -2.37 9.11
CA THR A 16 18.56 -3.58 8.72
C THR A 16 17.27 -3.22 7.98
N VAL A 17 17.06 -3.84 6.82
CA VAL A 17 15.77 -3.91 6.13
C VAL A 17 15.02 -5.13 6.64
N TYR A 18 13.89 -4.88 7.31
CA TYR A 18 13.05 -5.91 7.89
C TYR A 18 11.97 -6.36 6.92
N MET A 19 11.81 -7.67 6.77
CA MET A 19 10.64 -8.27 6.11
C MET A 19 9.79 -9.03 7.14
N LEU A 20 8.57 -8.55 7.36
CA LEU A 20 7.58 -9.17 8.21
C LEU A 20 6.78 -10.21 7.40
N THR A 21 6.49 -11.34 8.03
CA THR A 21 5.55 -12.34 7.51
C THR A 21 4.34 -12.38 8.43
N ILE A 22 3.17 -11.99 7.94
CA ILE A 22 1.93 -11.94 8.73
C ILE A 22 0.92 -12.93 8.12
N THR A 23 0.51 -13.93 8.88
CA THR A 23 -0.51 -14.92 8.49
C THR A 23 -1.03 -15.65 9.73
N ALA A 24 -2.18 -16.32 9.63
CA ALA A 24 -2.67 -17.22 10.67
C ALA A 24 -1.83 -18.50 10.74
N PRO A 25 -1.68 -19.14 11.92
CA PRO A 25 -0.76 -20.28 12.13
C PRO A 25 -1.02 -21.51 11.24
N SER A 26 -2.26 -21.75 10.82
CA SER A 26 -2.65 -22.91 10.01
C SER A 26 -2.61 -22.63 8.51
N GLY A 27 -2.27 -23.66 7.72
CA GLY A 27 -2.42 -23.66 6.25
C GLY A 27 -1.41 -22.81 5.48
N GLY A 28 -0.32 -22.34 6.11
CA GLY A 28 0.61 -21.38 5.51
C GLY A 28 1.23 -21.81 4.17
N ALA A 29 1.38 -23.12 3.91
CA ALA A 29 2.02 -23.66 2.71
C ALA A 29 1.21 -23.50 1.42
N ALA A 30 -0.14 -23.49 1.49
CA ALA A 30 -1.01 -23.38 0.31
C ALA A 30 -1.54 -21.96 0.06
N LYS A 31 -1.32 -21.03 1.00
CA LYS A 31 -1.83 -19.67 0.91
C LYS A 31 -1.08 -18.86 -0.16
N ARG A 32 -1.85 -18.06 -0.88
CA ARG A 32 -1.36 -17.04 -1.81
C ARG A 32 -0.78 -15.86 -1.02
N ALA A 33 0.15 -15.14 -1.63
CA ALA A 33 0.88 -14.07 -0.98
C ALA A 33 0.43 -12.67 -1.45
N VAL A 34 0.45 -11.72 -0.52
CA VAL A 34 0.32 -10.29 -0.77
C VAL A 34 1.63 -9.64 -0.34
N VAL A 35 2.23 -8.84 -1.22
CA VAL A 35 3.53 -8.21 -0.99
C VAL A 35 3.34 -6.70 -0.90
N LEU A 36 3.80 -6.11 0.19
CA LEU A 36 3.69 -4.68 0.45
C LEU A 36 5.06 -4.11 0.82
N SER A 37 5.39 -2.96 0.25
CA SER A 37 6.60 -2.22 0.59
C SER A 37 6.33 -0.74 0.76
N ALA A 38 7.22 -0.04 1.46
CA ALA A 38 7.20 1.41 1.57
C ALA A 38 8.62 1.99 1.65
N ARG A 39 8.72 3.31 1.46
CA ARG A 39 9.96 4.09 1.67
C ARG A 39 11.15 3.59 0.87
N VAL A 40 10.93 3.23 -0.40
CA VAL A 40 12.04 3.08 -1.35
C VAL A 40 12.71 4.44 -1.61
N HIS A 41 11.90 5.50 -1.69
CA HIS A 41 12.36 6.88 -1.60
C HIS A 41 12.25 7.35 -0.15
N PRO A 42 13.34 7.87 0.45
CA PRO A 42 13.34 8.16 1.88
C PRO A 42 12.46 9.33 2.31
N GLY A 43 12.33 10.38 1.50
CA GLY A 43 11.56 11.59 1.83
C GLY A 43 10.05 11.41 1.80
N GLU A 44 9.55 10.25 1.35
CA GLU A 44 8.13 9.99 1.16
C GLU A 44 7.49 9.42 2.43
N SER A 45 7.52 10.20 3.52
CA SER A 45 7.02 9.78 4.85
C SER A 45 5.53 9.42 4.86
N GLY A 46 4.72 9.99 3.96
CA GLY A 46 3.31 9.59 3.77
C GLY A 46 3.14 8.08 3.50
N GLY A 47 4.12 7.46 2.83
CA GLY A 47 4.13 6.00 2.64
C GLY A 47 4.27 5.22 3.94
N SER A 48 5.00 5.75 4.94
CA SER A 48 5.10 5.11 6.26
C SER A 48 3.80 5.19 7.05
N TRP A 49 3.08 6.32 6.98
CA TRP A 49 1.79 6.46 7.65
C TRP A 49 0.73 5.52 7.05
N ALA A 50 0.70 5.40 5.72
CA ALA A 50 -0.16 4.42 5.06
C ALA A 50 0.21 2.97 5.43
N MET A 51 1.51 2.67 5.51
CA MET A 51 1.99 1.35 5.94
C MET A 51 1.62 1.06 7.40
N GLN A 52 1.74 2.04 8.30
CA GLN A 52 1.35 1.92 9.69
C GLN A 52 -0.15 1.59 9.80
N GLY A 53 -1.01 2.35 9.12
CA GLY A 53 -2.46 2.08 9.12
C GLY A 53 -2.82 0.69 8.58
N PHE A 54 -2.09 0.21 7.56
CA PHE A 54 -2.23 -1.16 7.10
C PHE A 54 -1.82 -2.18 8.18
N LEU A 55 -0.67 -1.98 8.84
CA LEU A 55 -0.18 -2.86 9.90
C LEU A 55 -1.15 -2.90 11.08
N ASP A 56 -1.65 -1.74 11.53
CA ASP A 56 -2.63 -1.64 12.61
C ASP A 56 -3.89 -2.43 12.26
N PHE A 57 -4.41 -2.26 11.05
CA PHE A 57 -5.58 -3.02 10.58
C PHE A 57 -5.30 -4.53 10.51
N ILE A 58 -4.26 -4.95 9.80
CA ILE A 58 -3.99 -6.37 9.54
C ILE A 58 -3.50 -7.12 10.77
N LEU A 59 -3.14 -6.44 11.86
CA LEU A 59 -2.81 -7.05 13.16
C LEU A 59 -3.97 -6.96 14.16
N SER A 60 -5.00 -6.18 13.86
CA SER A 60 -6.15 -6.00 14.75
C SER A 60 -7.01 -7.27 14.90
N ALA A 61 -7.93 -7.19 15.87
CA ALA A 61 -8.98 -8.19 16.11
C ALA A 61 -10.17 -8.08 15.15
N ALA A 62 -10.17 -7.16 14.18
CA ALA A 62 -11.27 -7.00 13.24
C ALA A 62 -11.55 -8.32 12.48
N PRO A 63 -12.82 -8.73 12.29
CA PRO A 63 -13.17 -9.98 11.60
C PRO A 63 -12.54 -10.08 10.20
N ASP A 64 -12.58 -8.98 9.43
CA ASP A 64 -11.98 -8.94 8.09
C ASP A 64 -10.46 -9.14 8.13
N ALA A 65 -9.77 -8.55 9.11
CA ALA A 65 -8.32 -8.72 9.27
C ALA A 65 -7.97 -10.17 9.62
N GLN A 66 -8.76 -10.81 10.49
CA GLN A 66 -8.61 -12.22 10.82
C GLN A 66 -8.82 -13.12 9.59
N LEU A 67 -9.89 -12.88 8.82
CA LEU A 67 -10.17 -13.61 7.59
C LEU A 67 -9.03 -13.45 6.57
N LEU A 68 -8.55 -12.22 6.37
CA LEU A 68 -7.41 -11.95 5.48
C LEU A 68 -6.15 -12.73 5.90
N ARG A 69 -5.83 -12.78 7.20
CA ARG A 69 -4.70 -13.59 7.73
C ARG A 69 -4.93 -15.10 7.55
N GLN A 70 -6.17 -15.57 7.53
CA GLN A 70 -6.50 -16.97 7.23
C GLN A 70 -6.30 -17.28 5.74
N LEU A 71 -6.64 -16.36 4.85
CA LEU A 71 -6.61 -16.57 3.40
C LEU A 71 -5.23 -16.32 2.76
N PHE A 72 -4.46 -15.38 3.29
CA PHE A 72 -3.23 -14.90 2.66
C PHE A 72 -2.01 -14.94 3.59
N VAL A 73 -0.84 -14.91 2.97
CA VAL A 73 0.44 -14.59 3.62
C VAL A 73 0.85 -13.19 3.20
N PHE A 74 0.94 -12.27 4.15
CA PHE A 74 1.43 -10.92 3.88
C PHE A 74 2.94 -10.88 4.09
N LYS A 75 3.67 -10.47 3.05
CA LYS A 75 5.10 -10.15 3.09
C LYS A 75 5.23 -8.63 3.08
N VAL A 76 5.63 -8.05 4.21
CA VAL A 76 5.61 -6.61 4.40
C VAL A 76 7.02 -6.10 4.67
N VAL A 77 7.47 -5.13 3.89
CA VAL A 77 8.73 -4.39 4.12
C VAL A 77 8.39 -2.94 4.42
N PRO A 78 8.32 -2.55 5.71
CA PRO A 78 7.89 -1.20 6.09
C PRO A 78 8.83 -0.09 5.61
N MET A 79 10.09 -0.42 5.35
CA MET A 79 11.10 0.55 4.92
C MET A 79 12.19 -0.11 4.08
N LEU A 80 12.22 0.19 2.78
CA LEU A 80 13.21 -0.35 1.86
C LEU A 80 14.57 0.39 1.91
N ASN A 81 14.57 1.66 2.29
CA ASN A 81 15.78 2.50 2.27
C ASN A 81 16.03 3.21 3.61
N PRO A 82 16.29 2.46 4.70
CA PRO A 82 16.47 3.06 6.03
C PRO A 82 17.69 3.98 6.10
N ASP A 83 18.79 3.65 5.40
CA ASP A 83 19.96 4.52 5.35
C ASP A 83 19.64 5.92 4.83
N GLY A 84 18.94 5.98 3.70
CA GLY A 84 18.53 7.26 3.11
C GLY A 84 17.61 8.05 4.04
N VAL A 85 16.82 7.37 4.88
CA VAL A 85 15.95 8.04 5.87
C VAL A 85 16.80 8.64 6.98
N VAL A 86 17.73 7.87 7.53
CA VAL A 86 18.62 8.31 8.63
C VAL A 86 19.41 9.54 8.24
N VAL A 87 19.92 9.61 7.01
CA VAL A 87 20.71 10.77 6.54
C VAL A 87 19.85 11.92 5.98
N GLY A 88 18.52 11.80 5.96
CA GLY A 88 17.62 12.85 5.49
C GLY A 88 17.57 13.05 3.97
N ASN A 89 17.87 12.01 3.18
CA ASN A 89 17.70 12.07 1.72
C ASN A 89 16.22 12.21 1.33
N SER A 90 15.94 12.80 0.17
CA SER A 90 14.58 12.80 -0.37
C SER A 90 14.28 11.55 -1.22
N ARG A 91 15.23 11.12 -2.04
CA ARG A 91 14.96 10.15 -3.12
C ARG A 91 15.95 9.00 -3.23
N CYS A 92 17.24 9.27 -3.12
CA CYS A 92 18.29 8.30 -3.40
C CYS A 92 18.70 7.50 -2.17
N SER A 93 19.29 6.31 -2.41
CA SER A 93 20.09 5.62 -1.39
C SER A 93 21.44 6.32 -1.16
N LEU A 94 22.24 5.83 -0.21
CA LEU A 94 23.60 6.37 0.04
C LEU A 94 24.54 6.25 -1.16
N ALA A 95 24.28 5.33 -2.09
CA ALA A 95 25.03 5.23 -3.34
C ALA A 95 24.65 6.31 -4.37
N GLY A 96 23.78 7.27 -4.02
CA GLY A 96 23.31 8.32 -4.93
C GLY A 96 22.39 7.82 -6.05
N ARG A 97 21.90 6.58 -5.98
CA ARG A 97 21.02 5.96 -6.98
C ARG A 97 19.56 5.99 -6.53
N ASP A 98 18.64 6.14 -7.48
CA ASP A 98 17.19 5.94 -7.29
C ASP A 98 16.89 4.42 -7.30
N PRO A 99 16.59 3.79 -6.14
CA PRO A 99 16.42 2.33 -6.09
C PRO A 99 15.18 1.88 -6.88
N ASN A 100 14.17 2.75 -7.03
CA ASN A 100 12.98 2.49 -7.83
C ASN A 100 13.20 2.73 -9.33
N ARG A 101 14.45 2.72 -9.79
CA ARG A 101 14.84 2.58 -11.21
C ARG A 101 15.71 1.35 -11.47
N ALA A 102 16.09 0.63 -10.43
CA ALA A 102 17.07 -0.46 -10.49
C ALA A 102 16.47 -1.85 -10.20
N TYR A 103 15.15 -2.01 -10.29
CA TYR A 103 14.51 -3.30 -10.00
C TYR A 103 14.85 -4.40 -11.03
N ARG A 104 15.22 -4.02 -12.27
CA ARG A 104 15.62 -4.97 -13.33
C ARG A 104 16.98 -5.62 -13.08
N THR A 105 17.87 -4.94 -12.37
CA THR A 105 19.27 -5.34 -12.21
C THR A 105 19.50 -6.19 -10.95
N GLY A 106 18.44 -6.68 -10.31
CA GLY A 106 18.51 -7.40 -9.06
C GLY A 106 19.12 -8.80 -9.19
N SER A 107 20.06 -9.14 -8.31
CA SER A 107 20.57 -10.51 -8.11
C SER A 107 19.51 -11.42 -7.49
N ARG A 108 19.78 -12.74 -7.39
CA ARG A 108 18.87 -13.74 -6.78
C ARG A 108 18.47 -13.45 -5.33
N GLY A 109 19.13 -12.50 -4.65
CA GLY A 109 18.79 -12.02 -3.29
C GLY A 109 18.06 -10.67 -3.24
N SER A 110 17.73 -10.07 -4.38
CA SER A 110 17.00 -8.81 -4.44
C SER A 110 15.56 -8.95 -3.93
N PHE A 111 14.99 -7.85 -3.42
CA PHE A 111 13.62 -7.80 -2.89
C PHE A 111 12.58 -8.49 -3.81
N PRO A 112 12.58 -8.28 -5.15
CA PRO A 112 11.67 -8.99 -6.06
C PRO A 112 11.83 -10.51 -6.06
N ALA A 113 13.08 -10.98 -6.07
CA ALA A 113 13.37 -12.40 -6.08
C ALA A 113 12.97 -13.07 -4.76
N VAL A 114 13.14 -12.39 -3.62
CA VAL A 114 12.78 -12.91 -2.29
C VAL A 114 11.26 -12.97 -2.10
N CYS A 115 10.52 -11.98 -2.59
CA CYS A 115 9.08 -11.90 -2.42
C CYS A 115 8.30 -12.98 -3.17
N GLN A 116 8.85 -13.55 -4.24
CA GLN A 116 8.17 -14.56 -5.07
C GLN A 116 8.59 -16.00 -4.78
N ARG A 117 9.48 -16.26 -3.82
CA ARG A 117 9.98 -17.63 -3.59
C ARG A 117 8.87 -18.53 -3.03
N GLY A 118 8.48 -19.52 -3.82
CA GLY A 118 7.69 -20.68 -3.39
C GLY A 118 6.20 -20.44 -3.18
N ARG A 119 5.63 -19.30 -3.64
CA ARG A 119 4.19 -18.97 -3.49
C ARG A 119 3.70 -18.09 -4.64
N GLU A 120 2.45 -18.29 -5.06
CA GLU A 120 1.76 -17.36 -5.97
C GLU A 120 1.52 -16.01 -5.27
N VAL A 121 1.96 -14.91 -5.88
CA VAL A 121 1.72 -13.55 -5.39
C VAL A 121 0.53 -12.95 -6.14
N VAL A 122 -0.56 -12.69 -5.42
CA VAL A 122 -1.80 -12.16 -6.01
C VAL A 122 -1.85 -10.64 -6.09
N LEU A 123 -1.05 -9.95 -5.27
CA LEU A 123 -0.98 -8.51 -5.22
C LEU A 123 0.40 -8.04 -4.76
N TYR A 124 0.94 -7.05 -5.47
CA TYR A 124 2.10 -6.26 -5.07
C TYR A 124 1.69 -4.79 -4.95
N CYS A 125 2.04 -4.11 -3.86
CA CYS A 125 1.84 -2.67 -3.73
C CYS A 125 3.02 -1.99 -3.05
N ASP A 126 3.55 -0.96 -3.70
CA ASP A 126 4.64 -0.13 -3.19
C ASP A 126 4.13 1.26 -2.78
N PHE A 127 4.37 1.67 -1.54
CA PHE A 127 3.81 2.86 -0.93
C PHE A 127 4.78 4.04 -1.07
N HIS A 128 4.34 5.04 -1.84
CA HIS A 128 5.07 6.24 -2.23
C HIS A 128 4.37 7.51 -1.75
N GLY A 129 5.06 8.63 -1.94
CA GLY A 129 4.55 9.96 -1.68
C GLY A 129 4.55 10.83 -2.94
N HIS A 130 3.51 11.64 -3.11
CA HIS A 130 3.37 12.48 -4.29
C HIS A 130 3.34 13.97 -3.92
N SER A 131 4.33 14.73 -4.42
CA SER A 131 4.51 16.14 -4.06
C SER A 131 3.63 17.13 -4.82
N ARG A 132 3.04 16.72 -5.95
CA ARG A 132 2.32 17.63 -6.86
C ARG A 132 0.81 17.47 -6.89
N LYS A 133 0.29 16.31 -6.50
CA LYS A 133 -1.13 15.98 -6.58
C LYS A 133 -1.66 15.84 -5.17
N ASN A 134 -2.95 16.10 -5.01
CA ASN A 134 -3.68 15.82 -3.78
C ASN A 134 -4.31 14.42 -3.84
N ASN A 135 -4.81 13.97 -2.69
CA ASN A 135 -5.48 12.68 -2.48
C ASN A 135 -4.55 11.47 -2.56
N VAL A 136 -5.08 10.32 -2.18
CA VAL A 136 -4.44 9.02 -2.41
C VAL A 136 -4.88 8.49 -3.77
N PHE A 137 -3.97 7.92 -4.55
CA PHE A 137 -4.31 7.28 -5.82
C PHE A 137 -3.29 6.20 -6.17
N MET A 138 -3.53 5.45 -7.24
CA MET A 138 -2.66 4.35 -7.66
C MET A 138 -2.16 4.49 -9.09
N TYR A 139 -0.91 4.10 -9.27
CA TYR A 139 -0.40 3.73 -10.57
C TYR A 139 -0.41 2.21 -10.70
N GLY A 140 -0.95 1.71 -11.81
CA GLY A 140 -0.98 0.28 -12.17
C GLY A 140 -0.20 0.01 -13.45
N CYS A 141 -0.44 -1.17 -14.04
CA CYS A 141 0.13 -1.59 -15.31
C CYS A 141 -0.97 -2.21 -16.20
N SER A 142 -1.30 -1.54 -17.31
CA SER A 142 -2.13 -2.09 -18.39
C SER A 142 -1.24 -2.52 -19.56
N GLY A 143 -1.71 -3.51 -20.34
CA GLY A 143 -1.08 -3.98 -21.58
C GLY A 143 -0.80 -5.46 -21.49
N GLY A 144 -1.75 -6.30 -21.89
CA GLY A 144 -1.61 -7.76 -21.77
C GLY A 144 -0.36 -8.29 -22.46
N ARG A 145 0.20 -9.37 -21.90
CA ARG A 145 1.16 -10.25 -22.61
C ARG A 145 0.52 -10.96 -23.81
N ASP A 146 -0.80 -10.84 -23.98
CA ASP A 146 -1.61 -11.71 -24.85
C ASP A 146 -2.60 -10.95 -25.75
N GLY A 147 -2.38 -9.65 -26.01
CA GLY A 147 -3.17 -8.89 -27.00
C GLY A 147 -4.67 -8.72 -26.72
N SER A 148 -5.22 -9.30 -25.65
CA SER A 148 -6.64 -9.14 -25.30
C SER A 148 -6.85 -7.77 -24.62
N GLU A 149 -7.19 -6.76 -25.41
CA GLU A 149 -7.53 -5.40 -24.95
C GLU A 149 -8.75 -5.33 -24.00
N THR A 150 -9.44 -6.44 -23.75
CA THR A 150 -10.76 -6.49 -23.10
C THR A 150 -10.76 -6.69 -21.59
N ARG A 151 -9.63 -6.94 -20.93
CA ARG A 151 -9.62 -7.19 -19.47
C ARG A 151 -9.02 -6.02 -18.69
N LEU A 152 -9.87 -5.11 -18.21
CA LEU A 152 -9.54 -4.00 -17.29
C LEU A 152 -9.35 -4.45 -15.83
N TRP A 153 -8.90 -5.69 -15.62
CA TRP A 153 -8.85 -6.34 -14.31
C TRP A 153 -8.01 -5.55 -13.30
N GLU A 154 -6.91 -4.96 -13.76
CA GLU A 154 -6.02 -4.13 -12.97
C GLU A 154 -6.69 -2.88 -12.39
N ARG A 155 -7.85 -2.49 -12.92
CA ARG A 155 -8.60 -1.31 -12.48
C ARG A 155 -9.64 -1.60 -11.41
N ILE A 156 -10.02 -2.87 -11.24
CA ILE A 156 -11.07 -3.27 -10.30
C ILE A 156 -10.66 -2.92 -8.86
N PHE A 157 -9.43 -3.27 -8.47
CA PHE A 157 -8.96 -3.01 -7.10
C PHE A 157 -8.90 -1.51 -6.76
N PRO A 158 -8.28 -0.63 -7.57
CA PRO A 158 -8.35 0.82 -7.32
C PRO A 158 -9.78 1.38 -7.34
N LEU A 159 -10.68 0.83 -8.16
CA LEU A 159 -12.08 1.26 -8.19
C LEU A 159 -12.78 0.91 -6.87
N MET A 160 -12.60 -0.31 -6.36
CA MET A 160 -13.13 -0.71 -5.06
C MET A 160 -12.59 0.17 -3.93
N LEU A 161 -11.31 0.55 -3.96
CA LEU A 161 -10.73 1.47 -2.98
C LEU A 161 -11.40 2.84 -3.00
N SER A 162 -11.72 3.39 -4.18
CA SER A 162 -12.45 4.66 -4.26
C SER A 162 -13.86 4.62 -3.68
N LYS A 163 -14.49 3.44 -3.66
CA LYS A 163 -15.82 3.26 -3.05
C LYS A 163 -15.74 3.10 -1.54
N ASN A 164 -14.68 2.47 -1.03
CA ASN A 164 -14.47 2.27 0.40
C ASN A 164 -13.84 3.50 1.10
N ALA A 165 -13.11 4.34 0.37
CA ALA A 165 -12.47 5.54 0.90
C ALA A 165 -12.72 6.77 0.00
N PRO A 166 -13.99 7.17 -0.23
CA PRO A 166 -14.35 8.21 -1.19
C PRO A 166 -13.81 9.60 -0.84
N ASP A 167 -13.50 9.84 0.43
CA ASP A 167 -12.97 11.09 0.97
C ASP A 167 -11.43 11.16 0.93
N LYS A 168 -10.77 10.08 0.51
CA LYS A 168 -9.30 9.96 0.49
C LYS A 168 -8.76 9.49 -0.84
N PHE A 169 -9.43 8.56 -1.52
CA PHE A 169 -8.91 7.87 -2.70
C PHE A 169 -9.53 8.39 -4.01
N SER A 170 -8.68 8.92 -4.91
CA SER A 170 -9.06 9.45 -6.21
C SER A 170 -8.82 8.42 -7.33
N PHE A 171 -9.88 7.73 -7.76
CA PHE A 171 -9.78 6.82 -8.90
C PHE A 171 -9.45 7.55 -10.21
N SER A 172 -10.00 8.75 -10.42
CA SER A 172 -9.72 9.57 -11.61
C SER A 172 -8.24 9.97 -11.74
N SER A 173 -7.52 10.05 -10.61
CA SER A 173 -6.09 10.33 -10.58
C SER A 173 -5.21 9.12 -10.92
N CYS A 174 -5.78 7.91 -10.95
CA CYS A 174 -5.06 6.68 -11.24
C CYS A 174 -4.57 6.63 -12.69
N LYS A 175 -3.42 5.99 -12.92
CA LYS A 175 -2.85 5.78 -14.26
C LYS A 175 -2.33 4.36 -14.41
N PHE A 176 -2.65 3.73 -15.53
CA PHE A 176 -2.29 2.33 -15.77
C PHE A 176 -1.37 2.14 -16.98
N LYS A 177 -1.31 3.11 -17.90
CA LYS A 177 -0.36 3.09 -19.01
C LYS A 177 1.08 3.25 -18.48
N VAL A 178 1.94 2.29 -18.79
CA VAL A 178 3.36 2.32 -18.43
C VAL A 178 4.12 3.26 -19.37
N GLN A 179 4.98 4.11 -18.80
CA GLN A 179 5.90 4.96 -19.55
C GLN A 179 7.28 4.31 -19.60
N LYS A 180 8.02 4.49 -20.70
CA LYS A 180 9.38 3.93 -20.90
C LYS A 180 10.33 4.24 -19.73
N SER A 181 10.26 5.45 -19.17
CA SER A 181 11.09 5.87 -18.02
C SER A 181 10.75 5.19 -16.69
N LYS A 182 9.64 4.44 -16.63
CA LYS A 182 9.13 3.75 -15.44
C LYS A 182 9.29 2.23 -15.51
N GLU A 183 9.85 1.74 -16.60
CA GLU A 183 10.10 0.32 -16.85
C GLU A 183 10.94 -0.38 -15.78
N GLY A 184 11.86 0.35 -15.14
CA GLY A 184 12.71 -0.15 -14.06
C GLY A 184 12.13 0.00 -12.65
N THR A 185 10.85 0.40 -12.51
CA THR A 185 10.18 0.54 -11.22
C THR A 185 9.70 -0.79 -10.68
N GLY A 186 9.59 -0.92 -9.36
CA GLY A 186 9.17 -2.16 -8.72
C GLY A 186 7.83 -2.67 -9.22
N ARG A 187 6.85 -1.76 -9.34
CA ARG A 187 5.54 -2.10 -9.90
C ARG A 187 5.63 -2.77 -11.28
N VAL A 188 6.38 -2.19 -12.20
CA VAL A 188 6.47 -2.70 -13.58
C VAL A 188 7.22 -4.01 -13.61
N VAL A 189 8.31 -4.15 -12.86
CA VAL A 189 9.08 -5.40 -12.80
C VAL A 189 8.23 -6.54 -12.21
N MET A 190 7.53 -6.30 -11.10
CA MET A 190 6.63 -7.28 -10.49
C MET A 190 5.49 -7.71 -11.43
N TRP A 191 4.94 -6.75 -12.17
CA TRP A 191 3.94 -7.01 -13.21
C TRP A 191 4.51 -7.87 -14.35
N GLN A 192 5.72 -7.56 -14.82
CA GLN A 192 6.45 -8.38 -15.80
C GLN A 192 6.79 -9.78 -15.26
N MET A 193 6.82 -9.98 -13.95
CA MET A 193 6.99 -11.31 -13.36
C MET A 193 5.68 -12.09 -13.21
N GLY A 194 4.55 -11.54 -13.68
CA GLY A 194 3.25 -12.22 -13.71
C GLY A 194 2.26 -11.77 -12.63
N ILE A 195 2.62 -10.81 -11.78
CA ILE A 195 1.71 -10.28 -10.75
C ILE A 195 0.78 -9.25 -11.40
N ALA A 196 -0.42 -9.67 -11.81
CA ALA A 196 -1.37 -8.80 -12.51
C ALA A 196 -1.75 -7.55 -11.68
N ASN A 197 -2.03 -7.73 -10.39
CA ASN A 197 -2.35 -6.65 -9.46
C ASN A 197 -1.06 -6.07 -8.86
N SER A 198 -0.30 -5.36 -9.68
CA SER A 198 0.92 -4.70 -9.26
C SER A 198 0.73 -3.19 -9.27
N TYR A 199 0.89 -2.55 -8.11
CA TYR A 199 0.58 -1.14 -7.91
C TYR A 199 1.69 -0.35 -7.24
N THR A 200 1.65 0.95 -7.46
CA THR A 200 2.25 1.96 -6.61
C THR A 200 1.12 2.79 -6.05
N ILE A 201 0.98 2.85 -4.73
CA ILE A 201 0.06 3.79 -4.09
C ILE A 201 0.81 5.07 -3.79
N GLU A 202 0.19 6.20 -4.12
CA GLU A 202 0.77 7.52 -4.02
C GLU A 202 -0.02 8.30 -2.98
N VAL A 203 0.62 8.62 -1.86
CA VAL A 203 0.03 9.42 -0.78
C VAL A 203 0.45 10.88 -0.97
N ALA A 204 -0.51 11.77 -1.21
CA ALA A 204 -0.23 13.18 -1.41
C ALA A 204 0.42 13.84 -0.20
N PHE A 205 1.44 14.67 -0.44
CA PHE A 205 2.00 15.54 0.60
C PHE A 205 1.04 16.67 0.98
N GLY A 206 0.23 17.14 0.02
CA GLY A 206 -0.75 18.22 0.22
C GLY A 206 -2.07 17.78 0.85
N GLY A 207 -2.23 16.52 1.26
CA GLY A 207 -3.47 16.00 1.84
C GLY A 207 -4.58 15.71 0.82
N SER A 208 -5.82 15.59 1.32
CA SER A 208 -7.00 15.30 0.50
C SER A 208 -7.79 16.57 0.18
N THR A 209 -8.19 16.72 -1.07
CA THR A 209 -9.17 17.72 -1.54
C THR A 209 -10.52 17.08 -1.86
N LEU A 210 -10.69 15.78 -1.63
CA LEU A 210 -11.97 15.12 -1.78
C LEU A 210 -12.84 15.50 -0.59
N ALA A 211 -14.04 16.00 -0.86
CA ALA A 211 -15.01 16.26 0.19
C ALA A 211 -15.37 14.93 0.88
N ALA A 212 -15.43 14.94 2.21
CA ALA A 212 -16.17 13.90 2.91
C ALA A 212 -17.60 13.92 2.35
N PRO A 213 -18.19 12.77 1.98
CA PRO A 213 -19.56 12.76 1.50
C PRO A 213 -20.45 13.41 2.57
N THR A 214 -20.96 14.60 2.29
CA THR A 214 -22.05 15.19 3.06
C THR A 214 -23.32 14.45 2.66
N ALA A 215 -23.63 13.32 3.31
CA ALA A 215 -25.01 12.83 3.38
C ALA A 215 -25.16 11.74 4.45
N PRO A 216 -26.22 11.80 5.30
CA PRO A 216 -26.73 10.59 5.92
C PRO A 216 -27.25 9.69 4.80
N CYS A 217 -26.87 8.42 4.83
CA CYS A 217 -27.34 7.45 3.86
C CYS A 217 -28.87 7.30 4.02
N LEU A 218 -29.63 7.97 3.15
CA LEU A 218 -31.07 7.78 2.99
C LEU A 218 -31.30 6.43 2.31
N MET A 219 -31.28 5.37 3.10
CA MET A 219 -32.09 4.17 2.90
C MET A 219 -33.16 4.20 4.00
N GLY A 220 -34.37 4.68 3.69
CA GLY A 220 -35.51 4.53 4.60
C GLY A 220 -36.14 3.13 4.49
N PRO A 221 -37.15 2.78 5.30
CA PRO A 221 -37.22 2.85 6.76
C PRO A 221 -37.40 1.44 7.38
N TRP A 222 -36.86 1.20 8.58
CA TRP A 222 -37.55 0.34 9.55
C TRP A 222 -37.67 1.08 10.87
N ARG A 223 -38.89 1.01 11.42
CA ARG A 223 -39.44 1.96 12.39
C ARG A 223 -38.81 1.80 13.77
N GLY A 224 -38.61 2.95 14.43
CA GLY A 224 -38.33 3.06 15.86
C GLY A 224 -38.14 4.52 16.24
N ARG A 225 -39.26 5.25 16.41
CA ARG A 225 -39.27 6.68 16.78
C ARG A 225 -38.54 6.93 18.11
N ARG A 226 -37.78 8.03 18.17
CA ARG A 226 -37.89 9.06 19.23
C ARG A 226 -37.39 10.42 18.73
N ALA A 227 -37.97 11.48 19.29
CA ALA A 227 -38.19 12.82 18.73
C ALA A 227 -36.93 13.73 18.65
N PRO A 228 -36.97 14.82 17.84
CA PRO A 228 -35.86 15.75 17.66
C PRO A 228 -35.87 16.89 18.70
N GLY A 229 -34.73 17.15 19.32
CA GLY A 229 -34.54 18.32 20.18
C GLY A 229 -33.28 18.25 21.03
N ASP A 230 -32.12 18.59 20.46
CA ASP A 230 -31.12 19.40 21.17
C ASP A 230 -30.21 20.08 20.14
N ARG A 231 -30.20 21.41 20.15
CA ARG A 231 -29.24 22.25 19.42
C ARG A 231 -28.23 22.71 20.46
N ARG A 232 -26.99 22.20 20.36
CA ARG A 232 -25.73 22.67 20.98
C ARG A 232 -24.68 21.66 20.49
N ASP A 233 -23.58 21.94 19.80
CA ASP A 233 -22.81 23.15 19.53
C ASP A 233 -21.99 22.95 18.25
N LYS A 234 -21.73 24.04 17.52
CA LYS A 234 -20.73 24.13 16.46
C LYS A 234 -19.49 24.84 17.01
N VAL A 235 -18.35 24.15 17.16
CA VAL A 235 -16.97 24.72 17.04
C VAL A 235 -15.99 23.56 16.74
N PRO A 236 -15.02 23.70 15.82
CA PRO A 236 -14.09 22.63 15.44
C PRO A 236 -12.88 22.54 16.39
N ALA A 237 -12.50 21.34 16.81
CA ALA A 237 -11.28 21.11 17.59
C ALA A 237 -10.34 20.13 16.85
N TRP A 238 -9.34 20.73 16.21
CA TRP A 238 -8.04 20.11 15.98
C TRP A 238 -7.31 20.00 17.33
N HIS A 239 -6.54 18.93 17.52
CA HIS A 239 -5.76 18.55 18.71
C HIS A 239 -6.53 17.93 19.87
N GLN A 240 -6.34 16.62 20.07
CA GLN A 240 -5.62 16.09 21.24
C GLN A 240 -5.34 14.59 21.07
N ALA A 241 -4.06 14.28 20.91
CA ALA A 241 -3.51 13.01 21.37
C ALA A 241 -3.28 13.13 22.89
N SER A 242 -3.61 12.09 23.66
CA SER A 242 -2.91 11.62 24.88
C SER A 242 -3.78 10.61 25.64
N CYS A 243 -3.19 9.44 25.91
CA CYS A 243 -3.44 8.49 27.01
C CYS A 243 -4.82 8.48 27.70
N SER A 244 -5.57 7.37 27.56
CA SER A 244 -5.82 6.38 28.63
C SER A 244 -6.23 5.05 27.99
#